data_AF-A0A4S9BRU5-F1
#
_entry.id   AF-A0A4S9BRU5-F1
#
_cell.length_a   1.000
_cell.length_b   1.000
_cell.length_c   1.000
_cell.angle_alpha   90.00
_cell.angle_beta   90.00
_cell.angle_gamma   90.00
#
_symmetry.space_group_name_H-M   'P 1'
#
loop_
_entity.id
_entity.type
_entity.pdbx_description
1 polymer ?
#
loop_
_entity_poly.entity_id
_entity_poly.type
_entity_poly.pdbx_seq_one_letter_code
_entity_poly.pdbx_strand_id
1 'polypeptide(L)'
;MALPAGQKRLALRLLNLEAEYTVLTAINPTTRTYEEDARIKELDFLCLAHSLPSEVKNNVLEYYIPGLEPVNIADPANHTRPTWCTDDEAEFLYWRHTRFIFRTDDLTRTNLDNKINAAQTFIQNILRSTTHPARLFYMQPKKKIIFEIYLKIDLSIGGAAEIDDENLEALWRLLELLDGEMGHLQLKFIWKNDANLNDVSAATKREVAANNSGPFVAIEQNLLTIVLAAARHYTTCMHAPATINSIKRRA
;
A
#
# COMPACT_ATOMS: atom_id res chain seq x y z
N MET A 1 -7.91 -11.48 26.18
CA MET A 1 -8.81 -12.41 25.46
C MET A 1 -7.95 -13.32 24.62
N ALA A 2 -8.28 -14.61 24.51
CA ALA A 2 -7.56 -15.56 23.65
C ALA A 2 -8.35 -15.81 22.36
N LEU A 3 -7.65 -15.93 21.23
CA LEU A 3 -8.29 -16.28 19.96
C LEU A 3 -8.70 -17.75 19.94
N PRO A 4 -9.84 -18.09 19.31
CA PRO A 4 -10.16 -19.47 18.95
C PRO A 4 -9.00 -20.12 18.19
N ALA A 5 -8.74 -21.41 18.45
CA ALA A 5 -7.57 -22.12 17.91
C ALA A 5 -7.45 -22.04 16.37
N GLY A 6 -8.56 -22.14 15.65
CA GLY A 6 -8.57 -22.00 14.18
C GLY A 6 -8.18 -20.60 13.70
N GLN A 7 -8.63 -19.54 14.38
CA GLN A 7 -8.30 -18.15 14.04
C GLN A 7 -6.84 -17.84 14.38
N LYS A 8 -6.34 -18.36 15.50
CA LYS A 8 -4.94 -18.22 15.90
C LYS A 8 -4.02 -18.87 14.87
N ARG A 9 -4.35 -20.09 14.42
CA ARG A 9 -3.58 -20.80 13.40
C ARG A 9 -3.55 -20.05 12.06
N LEU A 10 -4.68 -19.49 11.64
CA LEU A 10 -4.77 -18.65 10.46
C LEU A 10 -3.89 -17.39 10.58
N ALA A 11 -3.94 -16.69 11.72
CA ALA A 11 -3.10 -15.53 11.98
C ALA A 11 -1.61 -15.90 11.94
N LEU A 12 -1.20 -16.98 12.59
CA LEU A 12 0.18 -17.45 12.56
C LEU A 12 0.67 -17.77 11.14
N ARG A 13 -0.18 -18.36 10.29
CA ARG A 13 0.15 -18.59 8.87
C ARG A 13 0.36 -17.29 8.11
N LEU A 14 -0.54 -16.33 8.30
CA LEU A 14 -0.50 -15.02 7.66
C LEU A 14 0.76 -14.22 8.01
N LEU A 15 1.25 -14.39 9.23
CA LEU A 15 2.44 -13.71 9.73
C LEU A 15 3.74 -14.49 9.46
N ASN A 16 3.66 -15.69 8.86
CA ASN A 16 4.78 -16.63 8.72
C ASN A 16 5.41 -17.05 10.07
N LEU A 17 4.58 -17.30 11.07
CA LEU A 17 5.01 -17.64 12.43
C LEU A 17 4.48 -19.01 12.90
N GLU A 18 3.73 -19.75 12.07
CA GLU A 18 3.14 -21.05 12.46
C GLU A 18 4.22 -22.09 12.82
N ALA A 19 5.28 -22.19 12.01
CA ALA A 19 6.34 -23.17 12.24
C ALA A 19 7.09 -22.87 13.56
N GLU A 20 7.49 -21.61 13.76
CA GLU A 20 8.13 -21.15 14.99
C GLU A 20 7.24 -21.42 16.21
N TYR A 21 5.96 -21.03 16.14
CA TYR A 21 5.01 -21.24 17.21
C TYR A 21 4.82 -22.73 17.55
N THR A 22 4.75 -23.59 16.54
CA THR A 22 4.58 -25.04 16.71
C THR A 22 5.79 -25.65 17.43
N VAL A 23 7.01 -25.25 17.04
CA VAL A 23 8.24 -25.72 17.69
C VAL A 23 8.28 -25.26 19.14
N LEU A 24 8.05 -23.98 19.41
CA LEU A 24 8.11 -23.42 20.77
C LEU A 24 7.05 -24.03 21.71
N THR A 25 5.83 -24.27 21.21
CA THR A 25 4.75 -24.84 22.01
C THR A 25 4.87 -26.35 22.24
N ALA A 26 5.65 -27.07 21.43
CA ALA A 26 5.96 -28.47 21.66
C ALA A 26 6.96 -28.69 22.81
N ILE A 27 7.75 -27.68 23.19
CA ILE A 27 8.67 -27.74 24.34
C ILE A 27 7.84 -27.86 25.62
N ASN A 28 8.24 -28.78 26.51
CA ASN A 28 7.58 -28.98 27.78
C ASN A 28 7.57 -27.65 28.59
N PRO A 29 6.39 -27.16 29.02
CA PRO A 29 6.27 -25.91 29.76
C PRO A 29 7.15 -25.83 31.01
N THR A 30 7.46 -26.96 31.65
CA THR A 30 8.29 -26.97 32.88
C THR A 30 9.78 -26.84 32.61
N THR A 31 10.23 -27.00 31.36
CA THR A 31 11.64 -26.96 30.97
C THR A 31 11.97 -25.83 30.00
N ARG A 32 10.95 -25.05 29.62
CA ARG A 32 11.08 -23.94 28.68
C ARG A 32 11.85 -22.78 29.31
N THR A 33 12.70 -22.10 28.56
CA THR A 33 13.42 -20.92 29.05
C THR A 33 12.51 -19.69 29.14
N TYR A 34 12.98 -18.66 29.85
CA TYR A 34 12.28 -17.39 29.94
C TYR A 34 12.11 -16.74 28.56
N GLU A 35 13.12 -16.79 27.71
CA GLU A 35 13.12 -16.20 26.36
C GLU A 35 12.10 -16.90 25.47
N GLU A 36 12.01 -18.23 25.53
CA GLU A 36 11.04 -19.02 24.78
C GLU A 36 9.60 -18.71 25.23
N ASP A 37 9.34 -18.57 26.53
CA ASP A 37 8.03 -18.14 27.04
C ASP A 37 7.69 -16.70 26.67
N ALA A 38 8.68 -15.80 26.70
CA ALA A 38 8.50 -14.41 26.26
C ALA A 38 8.16 -14.35 24.77
N ARG A 39 8.83 -15.16 23.94
CA ARG A 39 8.58 -15.24 22.50
C ARG A 39 7.18 -15.79 22.21
N ILE A 40 6.73 -16.83 22.91
CA ILE A 40 5.35 -17.34 22.75
C ILE A 40 4.32 -16.26 23.08
N LYS A 41 4.54 -15.47 24.15
CA LYS A 41 3.65 -14.35 24.51
C LYS A 41 3.63 -13.26 23.43
N GLU A 42 4.78 -12.96 22.83
CA GLU A 42 4.88 -12.04 21.71
C GLU A 42 4.10 -12.57 20.49
N LEU A 43 4.29 -13.84 20.11
CA LEU A 43 3.56 -14.47 19.02
C LEU A 43 2.04 -14.46 19.27
N ASP A 44 1.62 -14.70 20.52
CA ASP A 44 0.22 -14.62 20.94
C ASP A 44 -0.33 -13.19 20.83
N PHE A 45 0.47 -12.19 21.20
CA PHE A 45 0.13 -10.78 21.01
C PHE A 45 -0.04 -10.44 19.52
N LEU A 46 0.89 -10.88 18.66
CA LEU A 46 0.81 -10.62 17.22
C LEU A 46 -0.43 -11.25 16.57
N CYS A 47 -0.83 -12.45 17.03
CA CYS A 47 -2.08 -13.06 16.62
C CYS A 47 -3.29 -12.20 16.99
N LEU A 48 -3.32 -11.67 18.22
CA LEU A 48 -4.39 -10.79 18.68
C LEU A 48 -4.39 -9.46 17.91
N ALA A 49 -3.22 -8.89 17.64
CA ALA A 49 -3.06 -7.68 16.85
C ALA A 49 -3.63 -7.83 15.44
N HIS A 50 -3.56 -9.03 14.85
CA HIS A 50 -4.18 -9.31 13.56
C HIS A 50 -5.71 -9.14 13.54
N SER A 51 -6.37 -9.18 14.70
CA SER A 51 -7.83 -8.97 14.81
C SER A 51 -8.22 -7.51 15.01
N LEU A 52 -7.25 -6.59 15.06
CA LEU A 52 -7.50 -5.16 15.18
C LEU A 52 -8.07 -4.56 13.88
N PRO A 53 -8.72 -3.39 13.94
CA PRO A 53 -9.08 -2.62 12.75
C PRO A 53 -7.88 -2.41 11.83
N SER A 54 -8.10 -2.42 10.51
CA SER A 54 -7.04 -2.48 9.49
C SER A 54 -5.93 -1.45 9.69
N GLU A 55 -6.25 -0.20 10.01
CA GLU A 55 -5.25 0.86 10.23
C GLU A 55 -4.33 0.58 11.43
N VAL A 56 -4.90 0.19 12.56
CA VAL A 56 -4.14 -0.12 13.78
C VAL A 56 -3.35 -1.42 13.59
N LYS A 57 -3.99 -2.43 12.99
CA LYS A 57 -3.36 -3.71 12.66
C LYS A 57 -2.09 -3.50 11.82
N ASN A 58 -2.19 -2.74 10.73
CA ASN A 58 -1.06 -2.57 9.82
C ASN A 58 0.12 -1.87 10.51
N ASN A 59 -0.12 -0.85 11.31
CA ASN A 59 0.94 -0.16 12.05
C ASN A 59 1.62 -1.07 13.08
N VAL A 60 0.85 -1.87 13.82
CA VAL A 60 1.40 -2.82 14.80
C VAL A 60 2.19 -3.91 14.07
N LEU A 61 1.62 -4.53 13.05
CA LEU A 61 2.28 -5.63 12.35
C LEU A 61 3.55 -5.17 11.61
N GLU A 62 3.55 -4.00 10.99
CA GLU A 62 4.75 -3.45 10.34
C GLU A 62 5.87 -3.12 11.33
N TYR A 63 5.53 -2.68 12.54
CA TYR A 63 6.51 -2.41 13.57
C TYR A 63 7.19 -3.70 14.08
N TYR A 64 6.41 -4.77 14.28
CA TYR A 64 6.92 -6.01 14.88
C TYR A 64 7.40 -7.04 13.86
N ILE A 65 6.98 -6.95 12.59
CA ILE A 65 7.30 -7.95 11.56
C ILE A 65 7.90 -7.23 10.34
N PRO A 66 9.24 -7.17 10.26
CA PRO A 66 9.96 -6.55 9.13
C PRO A 66 9.66 -7.12 7.74
N GLY A 67 8.90 -8.22 7.64
CA GLY A 67 8.45 -8.84 6.38
C GLY A 67 6.99 -8.59 6.00
N LEU A 68 6.24 -7.81 6.79
CA LEU A 68 4.87 -7.37 6.48
C LEU A 68 4.82 -5.95 5.90
N GLU A 69 5.94 -5.49 5.35
CA GLU A 69 5.96 -4.23 4.63
C GLU A 69 4.93 -4.25 3.49
N PRO A 70 4.30 -3.09 3.20
CA PRO A 70 3.44 -2.99 2.03
C PRO A 70 4.20 -3.38 0.75
N VAL A 71 3.53 -4.07 -0.16
CA VAL A 71 4.07 -4.35 -1.49
C VAL A 71 4.11 -3.06 -2.28
N ASN A 72 5.31 -2.58 -2.60
CA ASN A 72 5.50 -1.47 -3.51
C ASN A 72 5.35 -1.96 -4.94
N ILE A 73 4.27 -1.57 -5.61
CA ILE A 73 4.00 -2.02 -6.98
C ILE A 73 5.00 -1.45 -7.99
N ALA A 74 5.70 -0.37 -7.61
CA ALA A 74 6.76 0.23 -8.42
C ALA A 74 8.15 -0.42 -8.22
N ASP A 75 8.26 -1.45 -7.35
CA ASP A 75 9.48 -2.21 -7.13
C ASP A 75 9.32 -3.66 -7.62
N PRO A 76 10.00 -4.06 -8.71
CA PRO A 76 9.95 -5.43 -9.23
C PRO A 76 10.29 -6.51 -8.21
N ALA A 77 11.12 -6.21 -7.20
CA ALA A 77 11.47 -7.17 -6.16
C ALA A 77 10.25 -7.61 -5.34
N ASN A 78 9.23 -6.75 -5.21
CA ASN A 78 8.01 -7.07 -4.46
C ASN A 78 6.95 -7.83 -5.28
N HIS A 79 7.20 -8.13 -6.56
CA HIS A 79 6.21 -8.77 -7.45
C HIS A 79 6.26 -10.31 -7.39
N THR A 80 7.01 -10.86 -6.44
CA THR A 80 7.22 -12.30 -6.32
C THR A 80 6.47 -12.86 -5.12
N ARG A 81 6.03 -14.13 -5.24
CA ARG A 81 5.46 -14.89 -4.12
C ARG A 81 6.50 -14.97 -2.99
N PRO A 82 6.14 -14.63 -1.74
CA PRO A 82 7.05 -14.81 -0.63
C PRO A 82 7.45 -16.28 -0.47
N THR A 83 8.73 -16.54 -0.21
CA THR A 83 9.30 -17.90 -0.12
C THR A 83 8.68 -18.76 0.99
N TRP A 84 8.07 -18.11 1.98
CA TRP A 84 7.40 -18.78 3.09
C TRP A 84 5.95 -19.19 2.80
N CYS A 85 5.32 -18.67 1.76
CA CYS A 85 4.00 -19.13 1.33
C CYS A 85 4.17 -20.54 0.77
N THR A 86 3.84 -21.57 1.55
CA THR A 86 4.03 -22.99 1.17
C THR A 86 2.84 -23.60 0.41
N ASP A 87 1.69 -22.93 0.43
CA ASP A 87 0.46 -23.36 -0.26
C ASP A 87 -0.30 -22.16 -0.88
N ASP A 88 -1.26 -22.45 -1.76
CA ASP A 88 -2.02 -21.44 -2.51
C ASP A 88 -2.99 -20.65 -1.64
N GLU A 89 -3.44 -21.23 -0.51
CA GLU A 89 -4.33 -20.55 0.44
C GLU A 89 -3.55 -19.46 1.19
N ALA A 90 -2.36 -19.78 1.68
CA ALA A 90 -1.45 -18.83 2.32
C ALA A 90 -1.04 -17.71 1.35
N GLU A 91 -0.75 -18.05 0.10
CA GLU A 91 -0.45 -17.05 -0.94
C GLU A 91 -1.66 -16.14 -1.20
N PHE A 92 -2.85 -16.70 -1.37
CA PHE A 92 -4.08 -15.90 -1.54
C PHE A 92 -4.31 -14.94 -0.37
N LEU A 93 -4.16 -15.43 0.85
CA LEU A 93 -4.39 -14.65 2.05
C LEU A 93 -3.31 -13.56 2.24
N TYR A 94 -2.04 -13.84 1.95
CA TYR A 94 -0.98 -12.85 1.92
C TYR A 94 -1.35 -11.70 0.97
N TRP A 95 -1.60 -12.03 -0.30
CA TRP A 95 -1.97 -11.03 -1.28
C TRP A 95 -3.29 -10.34 -0.96
N ARG A 96 -4.20 -10.97 -0.22
CA ARG A 96 -5.45 -10.34 0.21
C ARG A 96 -5.23 -9.29 1.29
N HIS A 97 -4.34 -9.55 2.24
CA HIS A 97 -4.19 -8.76 3.46
C HIS A 97 -3.04 -7.76 3.43
N THR A 98 -2.02 -7.98 2.61
CA THR A 98 -0.90 -7.04 2.45
C THR A 98 -1.35 -5.77 1.73
N ARG A 99 -0.85 -4.60 2.11
CA ARG A 99 -1.19 -3.35 1.41
C ARG A 99 -0.46 -3.26 0.08
N PHE A 100 -1.10 -2.66 -0.93
CA PHE A 100 -0.43 -2.29 -2.18
C PHE A 100 -0.20 -0.79 -2.17
N ILE A 101 1.04 -0.38 -2.38
CA ILE A 101 1.43 1.02 -2.39
C ILE A 101 2.16 1.36 -3.67
N PHE A 102 2.03 2.61 -4.11
CA PHE A 102 2.93 3.25 -5.07
C PHE A 102 3.61 4.40 -4.33
N ARG A 103 4.92 4.25 -4.07
CA ARG A 103 5.72 5.27 -3.39
C ARG A 103 6.20 6.32 -4.38
N THR A 104 6.15 7.59 -3.98
CA THR A 104 6.63 8.70 -4.81
C THR A 104 7.70 9.56 -4.14
N ASP A 105 8.09 9.26 -2.90
CA ASP A 105 9.09 10.03 -2.14
C ASP A 105 10.52 9.88 -2.67
N ASP A 106 10.75 8.90 -3.55
CA ASP A 106 12.00 8.68 -4.28
C ASP A 106 11.82 8.87 -5.80
N LEU A 107 10.70 9.47 -6.22
CA LEU A 107 10.39 9.68 -7.62
C LEU A 107 11.24 10.82 -8.18
N THR A 108 11.86 10.57 -9.32
CA THR A 108 12.63 11.56 -10.07
C THR A 108 12.26 11.46 -11.54
N ARG A 109 12.52 12.53 -12.30
CA ARG A 109 12.34 12.50 -13.75
C ARG A 109 13.06 11.34 -14.44
N THR A 110 14.20 10.92 -13.89
CA THR A 110 15.04 9.86 -14.46
C THR A 110 14.56 8.45 -14.15
N ASN A 111 13.76 8.25 -13.08
CA ASN A 111 13.29 6.92 -12.69
C ASN A 111 11.78 6.71 -12.87
N LEU A 112 11.03 7.77 -13.20
CA LEU A 112 9.58 7.74 -13.40
C LEU A 112 9.13 6.63 -14.34
N ASP A 113 9.71 6.55 -15.54
CA ASP A 113 9.35 5.53 -16.53
C ASP A 113 9.59 4.11 -16.01
N ASN A 114 10.70 3.88 -15.32
CA ASN A 114 11.02 2.57 -14.76
C ASN A 114 10.01 2.15 -13.69
N LYS A 115 9.62 3.07 -12.81
CA LYS A 115 8.60 2.83 -11.77
C LYS A 115 7.21 2.57 -12.37
N ILE A 116 6.83 3.31 -13.41
CA ILE A 116 5.57 3.06 -14.12
C ILE A 116 5.58 1.72 -14.84
N ASN A 117 6.67 1.36 -15.52
CA ASN A 117 6.81 0.06 -16.19
C ASN A 117 6.73 -1.11 -15.19
N ALA A 118 7.33 -0.96 -14.00
CA ALA A 118 7.19 -1.92 -12.92
C ALA A 118 5.72 -2.03 -12.46
N ALA A 119 5.06 -0.90 -12.19
CA ALA A 119 3.65 -0.91 -11.81
C ALA A 119 2.73 -1.53 -12.87
N GLN A 120 2.99 -1.27 -14.15
CA GLN A 120 2.29 -1.91 -15.26
C GLN A 120 2.47 -3.42 -15.24
N THR A 121 3.69 -3.91 -15.04
CA THR A 121 4.00 -5.34 -14.95
C THR A 121 3.23 -5.98 -13.80
N PHE A 122 3.21 -5.35 -12.62
CA PHE A 122 2.42 -5.81 -11.47
C PHE A 122 0.93 -5.86 -11.80
N ILE A 123 0.38 -4.78 -12.36
CA ILE A 123 -1.05 -4.71 -12.70
C ILE A 123 -1.42 -5.82 -13.69
N GLN A 124 -0.63 -6.05 -14.73
CA GLN A 124 -0.92 -7.04 -15.75
C GLN A 124 -0.78 -8.47 -15.22
N ASN A 125 0.32 -8.79 -14.55
CA ASN A 125 0.67 -10.16 -14.20
C ASN A 125 0.03 -10.65 -12.90
N ILE A 126 -0.35 -9.73 -12.00
CA ILE A 126 -0.87 -10.07 -10.67
C ILE A 126 -2.32 -9.65 -10.55
N LEU A 127 -2.63 -8.39 -10.85
CA LEU A 127 -3.96 -7.83 -10.61
C LEU A 127 -4.99 -8.15 -11.70
N ARG A 128 -4.55 -8.20 -12.96
CA ARG A 128 -5.40 -8.54 -14.12
C ARG A 128 -5.24 -9.98 -14.58
N SER A 129 -4.36 -10.75 -13.95
CA SER A 129 -4.15 -12.16 -14.30
C SER A 129 -5.40 -13.00 -14.07
N THR A 130 -5.62 -13.94 -14.98
CA THR A 130 -6.75 -14.88 -14.93
C THR A 130 -6.52 -16.00 -13.91
N THR A 131 -5.27 -16.27 -13.52
CA THR A 131 -4.90 -17.39 -12.64
C THR A 131 -4.34 -16.93 -11.30
N HIS A 132 -3.91 -15.67 -11.18
CA HIS A 132 -3.27 -15.20 -9.95
C HIS A 132 -4.28 -15.03 -8.80
N PRO A 133 -3.96 -15.48 -7.57
CA PRO A 133 -4.86 -15.37 -6.43
C PRO A 133 -5.17 -13.91 -6.04
N ALA A 134 -4.27 -12.98 -6.41
CA ALA A 134 -4.40 -11.56 -6.12
C ALA A 134 -5.29 -10.74 -7.09
N ARG A 135 -5.96 -11.38 -8.06
CA ARG A 135 -6.67 -10.67 -9.14
C ARG A 135 -7.80 -9.75 -8.64
N LEU A 136 -7.88 -8.54 -9.19
CA LEU A 136 -8.78 -7.45 -8.78
C LEU A 136 -10.26 -7.84 -8.80
N PHE A 137 -10.69 -8.64 -9.78
CA PHE A 137 -12.09 -9.01 -9.97
C PHE A 137 -12.62 -10.05 -8.97
N TYR A 138 -11.75 -10.70 -8.18
CA TYR A 138 -12.14 -11.67 -7.15
C TYR A 138 -12.03 -11.15 -5.71
N MET A 139 -11.40 -10.00 -5.48
CA MET A 139 -11.26 -9.46 -4.14
C MET A 139 -12.48 -8.64 -3.74
N GLN A 140 -13.31 -9.17 -2.85
CA GLN A 140 -14.45 -8.46 -2.24
C GLN A 140 -14.19 -8.19 -0.74
N PRO A 141 -14.20 -6.92 -0.28
CA PRO A 141 -14.28 -5.68 -1.05
C PRO A 141 -13.06 -5.45 -1.97
N LYS A 142 -13.29 -4.67 -3.06
CA LYS A 142 -12.28 -4.25 -4.04
C LYS A 142 -11.02 -3.77 -3.30
N LYS A 143 -9.89 -4.39 -3.59
CA LYS A 143 -8.61 -3.95 -3.07
C LYS A 143 -8.18 -2.66 -3.76
N LYS A 144 -7.62 -1.74 -2.98
CA LYS A 144 -7.11 -0.45 -3.46
C LYS A 144 -5.59 -0.43 -3.41
N ILE A 145 -5.00 0.25 -4.39
CA ILE A 145 -3.60 0.65 -4.37
C ILE A 145 -3.55 2.02 -3.69
N ILE A 146 -2.75 2.14 -2.64
CA ILE A 146 -2.48 3.43 -1.99
C ILE A 146 -1.43 4.15 -2.81
N PHE A 147 -1.80 5.25 -3.43
CA PHE A 147 -0.86 6.15 -4.09
C PHE A 147 -0.42 7.20 -3.08
N GLU A 148 0.82 7.08 -2.63
CA GLU A 148 1.42 8.07 -1.72
C GLU A 148 1.80 9.29 -2.55
N ILE A 149 1.32 10.48 -2.18
CA ILE A 149 1.66 11.74 -2.85
C ILE A 149 2.59 12.50 -1.90
N TYR A 150 3.81 12.76 -2.36
CA TYR A 150 4.77 13.52 -1.58
C TYR A 150 4.40 15.00 -1.59
N LEU A 151 4.19 15.56 -0.40
CA LEU A 151 3.96 16.99 -0.19
C LEU A 151 5.22 17.62 0.38
N LYS A 152 5.80 18.54 -0.41
CA LYS A 152 6.78 19.50 0.10
C LYS A 152 6.00 20.60 0.81
N ILE A 153 6.18 20.73 2.11
CA ILE A 153 5.55 21.79 2.90
C ILE A 153 6.63 22.74 3.35
N ASP A 154 6.60 23.97 2.83
CA ASP A 154 7.34 25.07 3.44
C ASP A 154 6.59 25.53 4.71
N LEU A 155 7.19 25.31 5.87
CA LEU A 155 6.63 25.70 7.17
C LEU A 155 6.93 27.17 7.53
N SER A 156 7.56 27.94 6.65
CA SER A 156 7.78 29.37 6.82
C SER A 156 6.48 30.19 6.73
N ILE A 157 6.49 31.43 7.24
CA ILE A 157 5.33 32.33 7.15
C ILE A 157 5.06 32.65 5.67
N GLY A 158 3.93 32.16 5.15
CA GLY A 158 3.57 32.29 3.73
C GLY A 158 4.05 31.13 2.85
N GLY A 159 4.65 30.09 3.44
CA GLY A 159 5.02 28.86 2.74
C GLY A 159 3.79 28.14 2.17
N ALA A 160 3.97 27.53 1.00
CA ALA A 160 2.94 26.77 0.30
C ALA A 160 3.25 25.27 0.35
N ALA A 161 2.20 24.46 0.27
CA ALA A 161 2.34 23.03 -0.01
C ALA A 161 2.46 22.84 -1.53
N GLU A 162 3.49 22.12 -1.96
CA GLU A 162 3.76 21.83 -3.36
C GLU A 162 3.75 20.30 -3.60
N ILE A 163 3.15 19.90 -4.72
CA ILE A 163 3.23 18.55 -5.27
C ILE A 163 4.10 18.64 -6.50
N ASP A 164 5.16 17.85 -6.55
CA ASP A 164 6.04 17.82 -7.72
C ASP A 164 5.31 17.30 -8.97
N ASP A 165 5.66 17.83 -10.14
CA ASP A 165 5.06 17.43 -11.42
C ASP A 165 5.17 15.92 -11.67
N GLU A 166 6.30 15.30 -11.28
CA GLU A 166 6.49 13.85 -11.42
C GLU A 166 5.45 13.05 -10.63
N ASN A 167 5.04 13.53 -9.44
CA ASN A 167 4.02 12.85 -8.64
C ASN A 167 2.68 12.84 -9.37
N LEU A 168 2.31 13.97 -9.98
CA LEU A 168 1.07 14.08 -10.76
C LEU A 168 1.14 13.25 -12.03
N GLU A 169 2.26 13.31 -12.76
CA GLU A 169 2.47 12.49 -13.97
C GLU A 169 2.38 10.98 -13.66
N ALA A 170 3.00 10.54 -12.56
CA ALA A 170 2.89 9.16 -12.11
C ALA A 170 1.44 8.77 -11.76
N LEU A 171 0.70 9.66 -11.10
CA LEU A 171 -0.71 9.42 -10.78
C LEU A 171 -1.56 9.26 -12.04
N TRP A 172 -1.38 10.14 -13.04
CA TRP A 172 -2.11 10.08 -14.30
C TRP A 172 -1.83 8.79 -15.07
N ARG A 173 -0.56 8.41 -15.16
CA ARG A 173 -0.15 7.16 -15.84
C ARG A 173 -0.63 5.93 -15.09
N LEU A 174 -0.59 5.93 -13.76
CA LEU A 174 -1.14 4.82 -12.97
C LEU A 174 -2.66 4.72 -13.14
N LEU A 175 -3.37 5.85 -13.21
CA LEU A 175 -4.81 5.88 -13.45
C LEU A 175 -5.15 5.34 -14.84
N GLU A 176 -4.35 5.66 -15.86
CA GLU A 176 -4.49 5.09 -17.21
C GLU A 176 -4.30 3.56 -17.21
N LEU A 177 -3.30 3.05 -16.48
CA LEU A 177 -3.09 1.60 -16.28
C LEU A 177 -4.26 0.90 -15.57
N LEU A 178 -5.12 1.67 -14.91
CA LEU A 178 -6.33 1.21 -14.23
C LEU A 178 -7.61 1.57 -15.00
N ASP A 179 -7.49 1.86 -16.30
CA ASP A 179 -8.58 2.24 -17.21
C ASP A 179 -9.42 3.43 -16.70
N GLY A 180 -8.82 4.34 -15.93
CA GLY A 180 -9.52 5.49 -15.36
C GLY A 180 -10.34 5.19 -14.11
N GLU A 181 -10.33 3.96 -13.59
CA GLU A 181 -11.12 3.57 -12.43
C GLU A 181 -10.52 4.05 -11.10
N MET A 182 -10.83 5.28 -10.70
CA MET A 182 -10.44 5.84 -9.39
C MET A 182 -10.90 4.99 -8.18
N GLY A 183 -11.87 4.10 -8.35
CA GLY A 183 -12.30 3.15 -7.30
C GLY A 183 -11.20 2.18 -6.86
N HIS A 184 -10.17 1.99 -7.68
CA HIS A 184 -9.00 1.14 -7.38
C HIS A 184 -7.84 1.90 -6.73
N LEU A 185 -7.94 3.22 -6.59
CA LEU A 185 -6.92 4.05 -5.95
C LEU A 185 -7.41 4.60 -4.61
N GLN A 186 -6.47 4.73 -3.68
CA GLN A 186 -6.60 5.52 -2.48
C GLN A 186 -5.44 6.52 -2.46
N LEU A 187 -5.75 7.82 -2.47
CA LEU A 187 -4.72 8.85 -2.39
C LEU A 187 -4.35 9.06 -0.92
N LYS A 188 -3.07 9.21 -0.65
CA LYS A 188 -2.54 9.48 0.69
C LYS A 188 -1.43 10.50 0.60
N PHE A 189 -1.60 11.65 1.23
CA PHE A 189 -0.55 12.66 1.26
C PHE A 189 0.46 12.34 2.35
N ILE A 190 1.74 12.40 2.01
CA ILE A 190 2.84 12.13 2.94
C ILE A 190 3.81 13.32 2.99
N TRP A 191 4.31 13.60 4.19
CA TRP A 191 5.49 14.46 4.40
C TRP A 191 6.70 13.59 4.76
N LYS A 192 7.90 14.14 4.64
CA LYS A 192 9.15 13.47 5.00
C LYS A 192 9.97 14.39 5.89
N ASN A 193 10.68 13.81 6.85
CA ASN A 193 11.69 14.56 7.58
C ASN A 193 12.90 14.80 6.65
N ASP A 194 13.06 16.05 6.21
CA ASP A 194 14.03 16.46 5.18
C ASP A 194 15.50 16.43 5.64
N ALA A 195 15.81 15.95 6.85
CA ALA A 195 17.19 15.79 7.30
C ALA A 195 18.02 14.86 6.38
N ASN A 196 17.38 13.91 5.69
CA ASN A 196 18.00 13.10 4.64
C ASN A 196 17.01 12.80 3.50
N LEU A 197 17.15 13.51 2.38
CA LEU A 197 16.30 13.38 1.19
C LEU A 197 16.32 11.96 0.58
N ASN A 198 17.38 11.18 0.80
CA ASN A 198 17.51 9.82 0.25
C ASN A 198 16.95 8.72 1.17
N ASP A 199 16.50 9.06 2.39
CA ASP A 199 16.02 8.07 3.36
C ASP A 199 14.57 7.66 3.03
N VAL A 200 14.38 6.48 2.44
CA VAL A 200 13.06 5.96 2.07
C VAL A 200 12.38 5.16 3.19
N SER A 201 12.95 5.13 4.40
CA SER A 201 12.41 4.37 5.53
C SER A 201 11.03 4.85 5.96
N ALA A 202 10.21 3.95 6.48
CA ALA A 202 8.90 4.31 7.00
C ALA A 202 8.99 5.26 8.23
N ALA A 203 10.13 5.25 8.93
CA ALA A 203 10.34 6.06 10.13
C ALA A 203 10.44 7.57 9.85
N THR A 204 10.89 7.95 8.66
CA THR A 204 11.02 9.36 8.25
C THR A 204 9.76 9.93 7.60
N LYS A 205 8.75 9.09 7.34
CA LYS A 205 7.50 9.46 6.69
C LYS A 205 6.38 9.60 7.71
N ARG A 206 5.50 10.59 7.51
CA ARG A 206 4.14 10.52 8.09
C ARG A 206 3.10 10.92 7.07
N GLU A 207 1.90 10.45 7.30
CA GLU A 207 0.71 10.91 6.63
C GLU A 207 0.35 12.33 7.08
N VAL A 208 0.00 13.19 6.14
CA VAL A 208 -0.61 14.48 6.44
C VAL A 208 -2.03 14.24 6.95
N ALA A 209 -2.34 14.78 8.13
CA ALA A 209 -3.65 14.67 8.77
C ALA A 209 -4.19 13.23 8.93
N ALA A 210 -3.33 12.33 9.40
CA ALA A 210 -3.68 10.93 9.67
C ALA A 210 -5.06 10.77 10.35
N ASN A 211 -5.86 9.84 9.82
CA ASN A 211 -7.23 9.57 10.23
C ASN A 211 -8.20 10.77 10.10
N ASN A 212 -7.94 11.70 9.16
CA ASN A 212 -8.68 12.95 9.00
C ASN A 212 -8.79 13.75 10.30
N SER A 213 -7.69 13.83 11.05
CA SER A 213 -7.64 14.52 12.34
C SER A 213 -6.51 15.54 12.43
N GLY A 214 -6.70 16.56 13.27
CA GLY A 214 -5.69 17.59 13.54
C GLY A 214 -5.74 18.82 12.62
N PRO A 215 -4.72 19.69 12.69
CA PRO A 215 -4.74 21.02 12.08
C PRO A 215 -4.62 21.01 10.55
N PHE A 216 -4.12 19.92 9.96
CA PHE A 216 -3.85 19.83 8.52
C PHE A 216 -5.02 19.25 7.69
N VAL A 217 -6.12 18.86 8.34
CA VAL A 217 -7.28 18.20 7.67
C VAL A 217 -7.86 19.05 6.54
N ALA A 218 -8.01 20.36 6.76
CA ALA A 218 -8.54 21.26 5.74
C ALA A 218 -7.62 21.34 4.51
N ILE A 219 -6.29 21.30 4.72
CA ILE A 219 -5.31 21.31 3.64
C ILE A 219 -5.38 20.00 2.86
N GLU A 220 -5.40 18.87 3.56
CA GLU A 220 -5.56 17.53 2.97
C GLU A 220 -6.82 17.45 2.11
N GLN A 221 -7.97 17.87 2.64
CA GLN A 221 -9.26 17.82 1.94
C GLN A 221 -9.28 18.73 0.70
N ASN A 222 -8.71 19.93 0.78
CA ASN A 222 -8.62 20.84 -0.35
C ASN A 222 -7.73 20.27 -1.46
N LEU A 223 -6.53 19.78 -1.11
CA LEU A 223 -5.61 19.17 -2.06
C LEU A 223 -6.23 17.91 -2.68
N LEU A 224 -6.85 17.05 -1.87
CA LEU A 224 -7.54 15.86 -2.35
C LEU A 224 -8.64 16.22 -3.34
N THR A 225 -9.42 17.26 -3.05
CA THR A 225 -10.48 17.74 -3.95
C THR A 225 -9.92 18.20 -5.28
N ILE A 226 -8.83 18.98 -5.27
CA ILE A 226 -8.16 19.48 -6.48
C ILE A 226 -7.61 18.30 -7.31
N VAL A 227 -6.86 17.40 -6.69
CA VAL A 227 -6.26 16.24 -7.37
C VAL A 227 -7.34 15.31 -7.92
N LEU A 228 -8.42 15.06 -7.19
CA LEU A 228 -9.54 14.25 -7.67
C LEU A 228 -10.28 14.92 -8.83
N ALA A 229 -10.45 16.25 -8.80
CA ALA A 229 -11.05 16.98 -9.91
C ALA A 229 -10.17 16.91 -11.17
N ALA A 230 -8.86 17.10 -11.03
CA ALA A 230 -7.89 16.96 -12.10
C ALA A 230 -7.86 15.52 -12.66
N ALA A 231 -7.88 14.50 -11.80
CA ALA A 231 -7.94 13.09 -12.20
C ALA A 231 -9.16 12.80 -13.08
N ARG A 232 -10.35 13.23 -12.61
CA ARG A 232 -11.60 13.05 -13.37
C ARG A 232 -11.56 13.78 -14.70
N HIS A 233 -11.01 14.98 -14.74
CA HIS A 233 -10.90 15.75 -15.97
C HIS A 233 -9.94 15.06 -16.96
N TYR A 234 -8.78 14.61 -16.50
CA TYR A 234 -7.82 13.83 -17.29
C TYR A 234 -8.46 12.57 -17.86
N THR A 235 -9.14 11.77 -17.02
CA THR A 235 -9.85 10.57 -17.47
C THR A 235 -10.90 10.90 -18.53
N THR A 236 -11.66 11.99 -18.35
CA THR A 236 -12.67 12.42 -19.32
C THR A 236 -12.03 12.83 -20.65
N CYS A 237 -10.92 13.57 -20.62
CA CYS A 237 -10.23 14.00 -21.84
C CYS A 237 -9.56 12.86 -22.60
N MET A 238 -8.99 11.88 -21.89
CA MET A 238 -8.23 10.77 -22.48
C MET A 238 -9.11 9.57 -22.85
N HIS A 239 -10.21 9.33 -22.11
CA HIS A 239 -11.13 8.21 -22.36
C HIS A 239 -12.47 8.63 -23.00
N ALA A 240 -12.69 9.93 -23.30
CA ALA A 240 -13.80 10.30 -24.16
C ALA A 240 -13.59 9.66 -25.54
N PRO A 241 -14.61 8.98 -26.11
CA PRO A 241 -14.52 8.52 -27.49
C PRO A 241 -14.20 9.74 -28.35
N ALA A 242 -13.17 9.63 -29.17
CA ALA A 242 -12.75 10.70 -30.06
C ALA A 242 -13.92 11.05 -30.98
N THR A 243 -14.74 12.01 -30.58
CA THR A 243 -15.61 12.72 -31.51
C THR A 243 -14.66 13.49 -32.41
N ILE A 244 -14.32 12.86 -33.54
CA ILE A 244 -13.75 13.53 -34.69
C ILE A 244 -14.80 14.57 -35.07
N ASN A 245 -14.65 15.79 -34.55
CA ASN A 245 -15.38 16.93 -35.06
C ASN A 245 -14.89 17.08 -36.50
N SER A 246 -15.71 16.59 -37.43
CA SER A 246 -15.53 16.86 -38.85
C SER A 246 -15.41 18.37 -38.98
N ILE A 247 -14.21 18.85 -39.30
CA ILE A 247 -13.99 20.25 -39.66
C ILE A 247 -14.92 20.51 -40.85
N LYS A 248 -16.04 21.20 -40.62
CA LYS A 248 -16.85 21.73 -41.71
C LYS A 248 -15.99 22.79 -42.40
N ARG A 249 -15.30 22.41 -43.47
CA ARG A 249 -14.78 23.38 -44.44
C ARG A 249 -15.99 24.17 -44.92
N ARG A 250 -16.04 25.45 -44.54
CA ARG A 250 -16.99 26.39 -45.13
C ARG A 250 -16.66 26.47 -46.62
N ALA A 251 -17.65 26.16 -47.45
CA ALA A 251 -17.67 26.50 -48.87
C ALA A 251 -17.92 28.00 -49.03
#